data_AF-A0A6D2LED2-F1
#
_entry.id   AF-A0A6D2LED2-F1
#
_cell.length_a   1.000
_cell.length_b   1.000
_cell.length_c   1.000
_cell.angle_alpha   90.00
_cell.angle_beta   90.00
_cell.angle_gamma   90.00
#
_symmetry.space_group_name_H-M   'P 1'
#
loop_
_entity.id
_entity.type
_entity.pdbx_description
1 polymer ?
#
loop_
_entity_poly.entity_id
_entity_poly.type
_entity_poly.pdbx_seq_one_letter_code
_entity_poly.pdbx_strand_id
1 'polypeptide(L)'
;MDAVINLLRLRMKEQPHCFRSDRLCLIDSGLSLFWTAKYDDFKKSEPNVFGLGKYLPPDSLDYFQGTKPEFCQTNKRWCRDIDEIYLPFNIGKNHWVALFISLPKRHITIWDSYPCRMDDEELETEVEPVAVMMAYMLREMALVEERDNYPFDKFTHERIAGVPEQEGPGDCGVYCLKYIECHATGNAFSASSLCNKNIKAIRSRYACDIFKETDCKGPRIRDWDGIDPFDGRS
;
A
#
# COMPACT_ATOMS: atom_id res chain seq x y z
N MET A 1 -10.54 0.45 0.69
CA MET A 1 -9.09 0.30 0.93
C MET A 1 -8.50 1.65 1.31
N ASP A 2 -8.38 2.57 0.35
CA ASP A 2 -7.62 3.83 0.54
C ASP A 2 -8.20 4.77 1.61
N ALA A 3 -9.51 4.77 1.85
CA ALA A 3 -10.09 5.55 2.96
C ALA A 3 -9.50 5.17 4.32
N VAL A 4 -9.21 3.89 4.56
CA VAL A 4 -8.57 3.44 5.81
C VAL A 4 -7.08 3.79 5.81
N ILE A 5 -6.39 3.69 4.67
CA ILE A 5 -5.00 4.16 4.56
C ILE A 5 -4.91 5.66 4.84
N ASN A 6 -5.85 6.46 4.35
CA ASN A 6 -5.95 7.89 4.66
C ASN A 6 -6.15 8.13 6.16
N LEU A 7 -7.07 7.38 6.78
CA LEU A 7 -7.26 7.42 8.23
C LEU A 7 -5.96 7.12 8.98
N LEU A 8 -5.23 6.07 8.60
CA LEU A 8 -3.94 5.73 9.22
C LEU A 8 -2.88 6.81 9.00
N ARG A 9 -2.84 7.44 7.83
CA ARG A 9 -1.94 8.59 7.56
C ARG A 9 -2.29 9.81 8.40
N LEU A 10 -3.58 10.10 8.57
CA LEU A 10 -4.03 11.16 9.46
C LEU A 10 -3.58 10.87 10.89
N ARG A 11 -3.82 9.65 11.38
CA ARG A 11 -3.37 9.23 12.72
C ARG A 11 -1.85 9.32 12.86
N MET A 12 -1.09 8.95 11.85
CA MET A 12 0.38 9.06 11.85
C MET A 12 0.84 10.52 11.93
N LYS A 13 0.16 11.41 11.22
CA LYS A 13 0.45 12.86 11.24
C LYS A 13 0.12 13.48 12.60
N GLU A 14 -1.06 13.17 13.15
CA GLU A 14 -1.55 13.79 14.39
C GLU A 14 -0.96 13.13 15.65
N GLN A 15 -0.63 11.84 15.60
CA GLN A 15 -0.17 11.04 16.72
C GLN A 15 1.03 10.16 16.33
N PRO A 16 2.18 10.74 15.92
CA PRO A 16 3.32 9.97 15.41
C PRO A 16 3.91 9.00 16.44
N HIS A 17 3.78 9.29 17.74
CA HIS A 17 4.25 8.43 18.82
C HIS A 17 3.51 7.08 18.93
N CYS A 18 2.34 6.95 18.30
CA CYS A 18 1.60 5.69 18.21
C CYS A 18 2.15 4.75 17.13
N PHE A 19 3.09 5.23 16.30
CA PHE A 19 3.72 4.48 15.23
C PHE A 19 5.13 4.11 15.64
N ARG A 20 5.62 2.95 15.17
CA ARG A 20 6.91 2.41 15.62
C ARG A 20 8.13 3.18 15.08
N SER A 21 7.94 4.03 14.08
CA SER A 21 9.01 4.78 13.42
C SER A 21 8.43 6.00 12.72
N ASP A 22 9.19 7.09 12.66
CA ASP A 22 8.88 8.27 11.85
C ASP A 22 9.46 8.18 10.42
N ARG A 23 10.18 7.10 10.11
CA ARG A 23 10.77 6.77 8.81
C ARG A 23 9.95 5.77 8.01
N LEU A 24 8.67 5.61 8.35
CA LEU A 24 7.72 4.78 7.61
C LEU A 24 6.77 5.63 6.78
N CYS A 25 6.30 5.05 5.67
CA CYS A 25 5.31 5.66 4.78
C CYS A 25 4.17 4.69 4.49
N LEU A 26 2.94 5.20 4.49
CA LEU A 26 1.74 4.46 4.11
C LEU A 26 1.32 4.95 2.72
N ILE A 27 1.28 4.05 1.74
CA ILE A 27 0.95 4.38 0.35
C ILE A 27 -0.44 3.85 0.02
N ASP A 28 -1.18 4.58 -0.80
CA ASP A 28 -2.48 4.13 -1.28
C ASP A 28 -2.33 3.03 -2.35
N SER A 29 -3.45 2.40 -2.73
CA SER A 29 -3.43 1.33 -3.72
C SER A 29 -3.05 1.81 -5.13
N GLY A 30 -3.10 3.12 -5.39
CA GLY A 30 -2.88 3.73 -6.70
C GLY A 30 -1.50 3.42 -7.26
N LEU A 31 -0.44 3.56 -6.47
CA LEU A 31 0.94 3.27 -6.91
C LEU A 31 1.02 1.88 -7.56
N SER A 32 0.55 0.86 -6.84
CA SER A 32 0.65 -0.52 -7.29
C SER A 32 -0.25 -0.83 -8.49
N LEU A 33 -1.47 -0.28 -8.51
CA LEU A 33 -2.39 -0.45 -9.63
C LEU A 33 -1.82 0.14 -10.92
N PHE A 34 -1.25 1.35 -10.86
CA PHE A 34 -0.64 1.97 -12.02
C PHE A 34 0.62 1.23 -12.46
N TRP A 35 1.48 0.82 -11.53
CA TRP A 35 2.71 0.11 -11.87
C TRP A 35 2.42 -1.23 -12.54
N THR A 36 1.51 -2.04 -12.00
CA THR A 36 1.09 -3.30 -12.63
C THR A 36 0.47 -3.05 -14.00
N ALA A 37 -0.44 -2.07 -14.13
CA ALA A 37 -1.08 -1.76 -15.42
C ALA A 37 -0.11 -1.23 -16.49
N LYS A 38 1.02 -0.66 -16.07
CA LYS A 38 2.00 0.01 -16.93
C LYS A 38 3.32 -0.72 -17.05
N TYR A 39 3.41 -1.93 -16.52
CA TYR A 39 4.66 -2.70 -16.50
C TYR A 39 5.15 -3.06 -17.91
N ASP A 40 4.23 -3.38 -18.83
CA ASP A 40 4.59 -3.66 -20.23
C ASP A 40 5.14 -2.42 -20.94
N ASP A 41 4.60 -1.22 -20.64
CA ASP A 41 5.10 0.04 -21.19
C ASP A 41 6.52 0.33 -20.64
N PHE A 42 6.75 0.09 -19.34
CA PHE A 42 8.08 0.16 -18.72
C PHE A 42 9.07 -0.79 -19.40
N LYS A 43 8.70 -2.06 -19.60
CA LYS A 43 9.56 -3.07 -20.23
C LYS A 43 9.97 -2.66 -21.64
N LYS A 44 9.01 -2.20 -22.46
CA LYS A 44 9.23 -1.79 -23.87
C LYS A 44 10.01 -0.48 -24.02
N SER A 45 10.06 0.35 -22.97
CA SER A 45 10.80 1.61 -23.04
C SER A 45 12.31 1.37 -23.03
N GLU A 46 13.03 1.97 -23.98
CA GLU A 46 14.48 1.82 -24.11
C GLU A 46 15.22 2.77 -23.16
N PRO A 47 16.20 2.29 -22.38
CA PRO A 47 17.06 3.16 -21.59
C PRO A 47 18.11 3.86 -22.46
N ASN A 48 18.72 4.92 -21.92
CA ASN A 48 19.94 5.51 -22.43
C ASN A 48 21.17 4.64 -22.12
N VAL A 49 22.36 5.10 -22.52
CA VAL A 49 23.63 4.37 -22.34
C VAL A 49 24.00 4.06 -20.88
N PHE A 50 23.37 4.72 -19.91
CA PHE A 50 23.57 4.48 -18.48
C PHE A 50 22.50 3.57 -17.87
N GLY A 51 21.61 3.01 -18.68
CA GLY A 51 20.47 2.23 -18.20
C GLY A 51 19.31 3.07 -17.66
N LEU A 52 19.33 4.41 -17.84
CA LEU A 52 18.35 5.36 -17.28
C LEU A 52 17.38 5.90 -18.35
N GLY A 53 16.37 6.68 -17.96
CA GLY A 53 15.40 7.29 -18.87
C GLY A 53 14.29 6.38 -19.40
N LYS A 54 14.09 5.18 -18.84
CA LYS A 54 12.91 4.35 -19.09
C LYS A 54 11.64 5.06 -18.63
N TYR A 55 10.52 4.69 -19.24
CA TYR A 55 9.20 5.18 -18.86
C TYR A 55 8.86 4.71 -17.44
N LEU A 56 8.57 5.66 -16.55
CA LEU A 56 7.93 5.39 -15.27
C LEU A 56 6.47 5.86 -15.30
N PRO A 57 5.53 5.14 -14.66
CA PRO A 57 4.14 5.57 -14.57
C PRO A 57 4.03 6.95 -13.93
N PRO A 58 2.97 7.72 -14.28
CA PRO A 58 2.69 8.99 -13.66
C PRO A 58 2.73 8.91 -12.13
N ASP A 59 3.07 10.01 -11.49
CA ASP A 59 3.20 10.16 -10.04
C ASP A 59 4.33 9.38 -9.36
N SER A 60 5.11 8.56 -10.09
CA SER A 60 6.23 7.82 -9.47
C SER A 60 7.21 8.75 -8.75
N LEU A 61 7.48 9.93 -9.34
CA LEU A 61 8.31 10.96 -8.70
C LEU A 61 7.64 11.56 -7.47
N ASP A 62 6.33 11.82 -7.54
CA ASP A 62 5.57 12.40 -6.44
C ASP A 62 5.51 11.46 -5.24
N TYR A 63 5.37 10.15 -5.46
CA TYR A 63 5.49 9.16 -4.41
C TYR A 63 6.89 9.16 -3.80
N PHE A 64 7.93 9.14 -4.63
CA PHE A 64 9.32 9.16 -4.17
C PHE A 64 9.67 10.41 -3.35
N GLN A 65 9.09 11.57 -3.70
CA GLN A 65 9.27 12.84 -2.98
C GLN A 65 8.33 13.00 -1.78
N GLY A 66 7.34 12.11 -1.61
CA GLY A 66 6.35 12.18 -0.54
C GLY A 66 5.28 13.25 -0.74
N THR A 67 5.12 13.77 -1.96
CA THR A 67 4.01 14.66 -2.36
C THR A 67 2.78 13.86 -2.79
N LYS A 68 2.90 12.55 -2.98
CA LYS A 68 1.75 11.65 -3.01
C LYS A 68 1.75 10.60 -1.89
N PRO A 69 0.54 10.19 -1.46
CA PRO A 69 -0.76 10.75 -1.89
C PRO A 69 -1.08 12.12 -1.25
N GLU A 70 -1.90 12.95 -1.92
CA GLU A 70 -2.17 14.36 -1.55
C GLU A 70 -2.71 14.55 -0.13
N PHE A 71 -3.60 13.67 0.32
CA PHE A 71 -4.13 13.72 1.68
C PHE A 71 -3.02 13.35 2.69
N CYS A 72 -2.67 14.24 3.61
CA CYS A 72 -1.57 14.01 4.57
C CYS A 72 -0.23 13.65 3.91
N GLN A 73 0.21 14.46 2.94
CA GLN A 73 1.56 14.40 2.37
C GLN A 73 2.64 14.33 3.46
N THR A 74 3.65 13.51 3.22
CA THR A 74 4.79 13.38 4.13
C THR A 74 5.88 14.41 3.83
N ASN A 75 6.03 14.80 2.55
CA ASN A 75 7.15 15.59 2.03
C ASN A 75 8.53 14.99 2.43
N LYS A 76 8.57 13.67 2.63
CA LYS A 76 9.74 12.91 3.04
C LYS A 76 10.20 12.04 1.86
N ARG A 77 11.46 12.17 1.48
CA ARG A 77 12.03 11.45 0.32
C ARG A 77 12.37 10.02 0.70
N TRP A 78 12.06 9.08 -0.19
CA TRP A 78 12.43 7.67 0.01
C TRP A 78 13.96 7.49 0.05
N CYS A 79 14.42 6.52 0.84
CA CYS A 79 15.83 6.23 1.15
C CYS A 79 16.60 7.32 1.91
N ARG A 80 16.09 8.56 1.96
CA ARG A 80 16.65 9.65 2.76
C ARG A 80 15.93 9.78 4.10
N ASP A 81 14.62 9.98 4.04
CA ASP A 81 13.76 10.26 5.18
C ASP A 81 12.85 9.07 5.51
N ILE A 82 12.57 8.22 4.53
CA ILE A 82 11.74 7.00 4.64
C ILE A 82 12.59 5.78 4.34
N ASP A 83 12.52 4.77 5.20
CA ASP A 83 13.17 3.46 5.02
C ASP A 83 12.16 2.35 4.71
N GLU A 84 10.89 2.56 5.09
CA GLU A 84 9.88 1.50 5.13
C GLU A 84 8.58 1.98 4.51
N ILE A 85 8.02 1.16 3.61
CA ILE A 85 6.78 1.48 2.91
C ILE A 85 5.77 0.38 3.15
N TYR A 86 4.53 0.76 3.48
CA TYR A 86 3.38 -0.13 3.49
C TYR A 86 2.48 0.17 2.31
N LEU A 87 2.12 -0.88 1.57
CA LEU A 87 1.37 -0.76 0.33
C LEU A 87 0.31 -1.87 0.27
N PRO A 88 -0.99 -1.53 0.31
CA PRO A 88 -2.05 -2.46 -0.07
C PRO A 88 -1.91 -2.80 -1.55
N PHE A 89 -1.82 -4.09 -1.86
CA PHE A 89 -1.60 -4.56 -3.22
C PHE A 89 -2.73 -5.49 -3.66
N ASN A 90 -3.29 -5.22 -4.83
CA ASN A 90 -4.37 -6.01 -5.39
C ASN A 90 -3.84 -6.97 -6.46
N ILE A 91 -3.71 -8.24 -6.09
CA ILE A 91 -3.28 -9.31 -7.00
C ILE A 91 -4.47 -9.96 -7.68
N GLY A 92 -4.31 -10.31 -8.97
CA GLY A 92 -5.36 -10.95 -9.76
C GLY A 92 -6.68 -10.16 -9.86
N LYS A 93 -6.64 -8.84 -9.63
CA LYS A 93 -7.78 -7.90 -9.66
C LYS A 93 -8.88 -8.12 -8.60
N ASN A 94 -8.68 -9.01 -7.64
CA ASN A 94 -9.73 -9.40 -6.69
C ASN A 94 -9.24 -9.87 -5.32
N HIS A 95 -7.94 -9.92 -5.08
CA HIS A 95 -7.39 -10.33 -3.79
C HIS A 95 -6.39 -9.30 -3.28
N TRP A 96 -6.56 -8.90 -2.02
CA TRP A 96 -5.74 -7.87 -1.40
C TRP A 96 -4.72 -8.52 -0.48
N VAL A 97 -3.44 -8.20 -0.70
CA VAL A 97 -2.32 -8.54 0.17
C VAL A 97 -1.66 -7.26 0.66
N ALA A 98 -1.01 -7.32 1.81
CA ALA A 98 -0.23 -6.20 2.32
C ALA A 98 1.25 -6.41 1.98
N LEU A 99 1.85 -5.43 1.31
CA LEU A 99 3.28 -5.37 1.07
C LEU A 99 3.94 -4.47 2.12
N PHE A 100 4.96 -5.00 2.78
CA PHE A 100 5.90 -4.24 3.59
C PHE A 100 7.25 -4.22 2.88
N ILE A 101 7.67 -3.05 2.42
CA ILE A 101 8.86 -2.86 1.62
C ILE A 101 9.93 -2.19 2.48
N SER A 102 11.03 -2.89 2.71
CA SER A 102 12.23 -2.32 3.32
C SER A 102 13.16 -1.83 2.23
N LEU A 103 13.31 -0.51 2.12
CA LEU A 103 14.20 0.12 1.14
C LEU A 103 15.68 -0.21 1.41
N PRO A 104 16.20 -0.13 2.65
CA PRO A 104 17.60 -0.47 2.91
C PRO A 104 17.94 -1.93 2.63
N LYS A 105 17.00 -2.85 2.92
CA LYS A 105 17.19 -4.29 2.66
C LYS A 105 16.87 -4.70 1.23
N ARG A 106 16.23 -3.81 0.45
CA ARG A 106 15.73 -4.10 -0.90
C ARG A 106 14.88 -5.37 -0.93
N HIS A 107 13.94 -5.43 0.02
CA HIS A 107 13.14 -6.62 0.28
C HIS A 107 11.67 -6.28 0.50
N ILE A 108 10.78 -7.10 -0.04
CA ILE A 108 9.31 -7.00 0.06
C ILE A 108 8.78 -8.20 0.84
N THR A 109 8.29 -7.94 2.04
CA THR A 109 7.56 -8.91 2.85
C THR A 109 6.08 -8.86 2.49
N ILE A 110 5.48 -10.01 2.18
CA ILE A 110 4.10 -10.14 1.73
C ILE A 110 3.28 -10.83 2.82
N TRP A 111 2.25 -10.15 3.32
CA TRP A 111 1.25 -10.74 4.21
C TRP A 111 -0.03 -11.03 3.43
N ASP A 112 -0.34 -12.31 3.33
CA ASP A 112 -1.46 -12.86 2.59
C ASP A 112 -2.38 -13.61 3.56
N SER A 113 -3.64 -13.18 3.67
CA SER A 113 -4.63 -13.87 4.51
C SER A 113 -5.27 -15.06 3.84
N TYR A 114 -5.01 -15.30 2.56
CA TYR A 114 -5.63 -16.39 1.79
C TYR A 114 -4.63 -17.06 0.85
N PRO A 115 -3.54 -17.65 1.40
CA PRO A 115 -2.42 -18.17 0.61
C PRO A 115 -2.81 -19.33 -0.32
N CYS A 116 -3.90 -20.05 -0.04
CA CYS A 116 -4.36 -21.14 -0.92
C CYS A 116 -4.91 -20.65 -2.28
N ARG A 117 -5.09 -19.34 -2.45
CA ARG A 117 -5.64 -18.76 -3.68
C ARG A 117 -4.66 -18.79 -4.85
N MET A 118 -3.38 -18.65 -4.56
CA MET A 118 -2.32 -18.40 -5.53
C MET A 118 -1.02 -18.95 -4.95
N ASP A 119 -0.30 -19.77 -5.72
CA ASP A 119 0.98 -20.30 -5.26
C ASP A 119 2.11 -19.24 -5.32
N ASP A 120 3.30 -19.57 -4.85
CA ASP A 120 4.42 -18.62 -4.78
C ASP A 120 4.97 -18.24 -6.16
N GLU A 121 4.84 -19.09 -7.17
CA GLU A 121 5.32 -18.82 -8.53
C GLU A 121 4.39 -17.82 -9.24
N GLU A 122 3.08 -18.01 -9.10
CA GLU A 122 2.08 -17.06 -9.57
C GLU A 122 2.21 -15.71 -8.83
N LEU A 123 2.42 -15.74 -7.51
CA LEU A 123 2.61 -14.52 -6.72
C LEU A 123 3.88 -13.75 -7.12
N GLU A 124 4.97 -14.44 -7.44
CA GLU A 124 6.19 -13.80 -7.95
C GLU A 124 5.90 -12.98 -9.21
N THR A 125 5.12 -13.54 -10.14
CA THR A 125 4.74 -12.85 -11.38
C THR A 125 3.91 -11.59 -11.09
N GLU A 126 3.00 -11.64 -10.12
CA GLU A 126 2.16 -10.50 -9.74
C GLU A 126 2.97 -9.38 -9.04
N VAL A 127 3.95 -9.73 -8.20
CA VAL A 127 4.76 -8.77 -7.43
C VAL A 127 5.93 -8.20 -8.23
N GLU A 128 6.35 -8.87 -9.30
CA GLU A 128 7.49 -8.46 -10.15
C GLU A 128 7.45 -6.99 -10.61
N PRO A 129 6.31 -6.43 -11.08
CA PRO A 129 6.23 -5.00 -11.42
C PRO A 129 6.69 -4.10 -10.29
N VAL A 130 6.26 -4.37 -9.06
CA VAL A 130 6.65 -3.59 -7.88
C VAL A 130 8.14 -3.78 -7.59
N ALA A 131 8.62 -5.02 -7.59
CA ALA A 131 10.02 -5.34 -7.27
C ALA A 131 11.03 -4.72 -8.25
N VAL A 132 10.72 -4.74 -9.55
CA VAL A 132 11.59 -4.22 -10.62
C VAL A 132 11.52 -2.70 -10.69
N MET A 133 10.31 -2.14 -10.74
CA MET A 133 10.13 -0.70 -10.94
C MET A 133 10.57 0.10 -9.70
N MET A 134 10.47 -0.49 -8.50
CA MET A 134 11.03 0.10 -7.27
C MET A 134 12.54 0.26 -7.39
N ALA A 135 13.26 -0.82 -7.74
CA ALA A 135 14.71 -0.78 -7.90
C ALA A 135 15.14 0.25 -8.95
N TYR A 136 14.47 0.23 -10.10
CA TYR A 136 14.73 1.17 -11.17
C TYR A 136 14.50 2.62 -10.74
N MET A 137 13.35 2.91 -10.13
CA MET A 137 12.98 4.26 -9.72
C MET A 137 13.98 4.85 -8.71
N LEU A 138 14.43 4.05 -7.75
CA LEU A 138 15.42 4.52 -6.77
C LEU A 138 16.73 4.96 -7.44
N ARG A 139 17.21 4.24 -8.46
CA ARG A 139 18.41 4.63 -9.20
C ARG A 139 18.16 5.83 -10.12
N GLU A 140 17.03 5.85 -10.83
CA GLU A 140 16.64 6.95 -11.71
C GLU A 140 16.60 8.28 -10.95
N MET A 141 16.05 8.26 -9.74
CA MET A 141 15.85 9.45 -8.91
C MET A 141 17.00 9.73 -7.92
N ALA A 142 18.05 8.90 -7.90
CA ALA A 142 19.24 9.13 -7.10
C ALA A 142 20.06 10.30 -7.66
N LEU A 143 20.76 10.99 -6.75
CA LEU A 143 21.79 11.95 -7.15
C LEU A 143 22.89 11.21 -7.91
N VAL A 144 23.56 11.88 -8.85
CA VAL A 144 24.50 11.23 -9.77
C VAL A 144 25.59 10.47 -9.01
N GLU A 145 26.10 11.08 -7.95
CA GLU A 145 27.11 10.57 -7.02
C GLU A 145 26.63 9.41 -6.13
N GLU A 146 25.32 9.21 -5.98
CA GLU A 146 24.72 8.16 -5.15
C GLU A 146 24.20 6.97 -5.95
N ARG A 147 24.13 7.08 -7.28
CA ARG A 147 23.51 6.07 -8.17
C ARG A 147 24.08 4.66 -8.01
N ASP A 148 25.37 4.55 -7.72
CA ASP A 148 26.02 3.25 -7.57
C ASP A 148 25.59 2.51 -6.29
N ASN A 149 24.99 3.22 -5.33
CA ASN A 149 24.36 2.61 -4.15
C ASN A 149 23.00 1.97 -4.46
N TYR A 150 22.42 2.23 -5.64
CA TYR A 150 21.11 1.77 -6.05
C TYR A 150 21.21 0.90 -7.31
N PRO A 151 21.50 -0.40 -7.17
CA PRO A 151 21.59 -1.29 -8.33
C PRO A 151 20.21 -1.56 -8.93
N PHE A 152 20.20 -1.96 -10.21
CA PHE A 152 18.98 -2.24 -10.96
C PHE A 152 18.33 -3.59 -10.64
N ASP A 153 19.03 -4.49 -9.91
CA ASP A 153 18.49 -5.80 -9.55
C ASP A 153 17.13 -5.66 -8.86
N LYS A 154 16.16 -6.50 -9.21
CA LYS A 154 14.83 -6.42 -8.58
C LYS A 154 14.92 -6.62 -7.07
N PHE A 155 13.98 -6.02 -6.34
CA PHE A 155 13.86 -6.30 -4.92
C PHE A 155 13.56 -7.78 -4.70
N THR A 156 14.13 -8.36 -3.66
CA THR A 156 13.75 -9.70 -3.21
C THR A 156 12.37 -9.65 -2.57
N HIS A 157 11.65 -10.78 -2.53
CA HIS A 157 10.36 -10.85 -1.87
C HIS A 157 10.12 -12.19 -1.20
N GLU A 158 9.30 -12.21 -0.16
CA GLU A 158 8.89 -13.43 0.54
C GLU A 158 7.44 -13.33 1.04
N ARG A 159 6.68 -14.43 0.91
CA ARG A 159 5.37 -14.57 1.55
C ARG A 159 5.55 -15.16 2.95
N ILE A 160 5.06 -14.46 3.97
CA ILE A 160 5.22 -14.89 5.36
C ILE A 160 4.10 -15.82 5.76
N ALA A 161 4.47 -17.01 6.26
CA ALA A 161 3.54 -17.96 6.87
C ALA A 161 3.23 -17.60 8.34
N GLY A 162 2.16 -18.17 8.88
CA GLY A 162 1.80 -18.02 10.29
C GLY A 162 1.16 -16.68 10.66
N VAL A 163 0.80 -15.87 9.66
CA VAL A 163 -0.06 -14.70 9.85
C VAL A 163 -1.54 -15.14 9.94
N PRO A 164 -2.43 -14.37 10.60
CA PRO A 164 -3.84 -14.72 10.71
C PRO A 164 -4.55 -14.89 9.35
N GLU A 165 -4.94 -16.12 9.02
CA GLU A 165 -5.63 -16.40 7.76
C GLU A 165 -7.15 -16.19 7.86
N GLN A 166 -7.76 -15.87 6.73
CA GLN A 166 -9.21 -15.74 6.59
C GLN A 166 -9.85 -17.10 6.28
N GLU A 167 -11.07 -17.32 6.78
CA GLU A 167 -11.92 -18.43 6.34
C GLU A 167 -12.82 -17.96 5.19
N GLY A 168 -12.66 -18.56 4.01
CA GLY A 168 -13.46 -18.26 2.82
C GLY A 168 -13.12 -16.93 2.14
N PRO A 169 -13.80 -16.57 1.04
CA PRO A 169 -13.49 -15.37 0.26
C PRO A 169 -14.15 -14.11 0.82
N GLY A 170 -13.56 -12.95 0.53
CA GLY A 170 -14.23 -11.63 0.68
C GLY A 170 -13.76 -10.74 1.83
N ASP A 171 -12.86 -11.22 2.69
CA ASP A 171 -12.34 -10.45 3.83
C ASP A 171 -10.90 -9.97 3.70
N CYS A 172 -10.20 -10.32 2.61
CA CYS A 172 -8.77 -10.03 2.40
C CYS A 172 -8.43 -8.55 2.53
N GLY A 173 -9.33 -7.66 2.11
CA GLY A 173 -9.14 -6.22 2.27
C GLY A 173 -9.07 -5.77 3.74
N VAL A 174 -9.84 -6.39 4.63
CA VAL A 174 -9.82 -6.06 6.07
C VAL A 174 -8.56 -6.62 6.73
N TYR A 175 -8.16 -7.85 6.37
CA TYR A 175 -6.91 -8.45 6.82
C TYR A 175 -5.69 -7.63 6.38
N CYS A 176 -5.61 -7.28 5.09
CA CYS A 176 -4.58 -6.42 4.51
C CYS A 176 -4.41 -5.12 5.32
N LEU A 177 -5.52 -4.41 5.59
CA LEU A 177 -5.49 -3.17 6.38
C LEU A 177 -5.03 -3.39 7.81
N LYS A 178 -5.44 -4.50 8.44
CA LYS A 178 -5.03 -4.81 9.81
C LYS A 178 -3.57 -5.24 9.92
N TYR A 179 -3.03 -5.95 8.93
CA TYR A 179 -1.60 -6.24 8.88
C TYR A 179 -0.78 -4.95 8.85
N ILE A 180 -1.16 -4.01 7.97
CA ILE A 180 -0.52 -2.70 7.88
C ILE A 180 -0.63 -1.94 9.20
N GLU A 181 -1.84 -1.80 9.75
CA GLU A 181 -2.06 -1.05 11.00
C GLU A 181 -1.28 -1.65 12.17
N CYS A 182 -1.38 -2.97 12.39
CA CYS A 182 -0.68 -3.64 13.49
C CYS A 182 0.83 -3.47 13.35
N HIS A 183 1.41 -3.79 12.19
CA HIS A 183 2.85 -3.71 12.02
C HIS A 183 3.36 -2.25 12.08
N ALA A 184 2.63 -1.28 11.52
CA ALA A 184 3.03 0.14 11.56
C ALA A 184 2.96 0.74 12.97
N THR A 185 2.09 0.19 13.83
CA THR A 185 1.95 0.60 15.23
C THR A 185 2.73 -0.28 16.22
N GLY A 186 3.56 -1.20 15.73
CA GLY A 186 4.40 -2.06 16.57
C GLY A 186 3.64 -3.17 17.29
N ASN A 187 2.42 -3.48 16.87
CA ASN A 187 1.59 -4.54 17.44
C ASN A 187 1.79 -5.87 16.68
N ALA A 188 1.83 -6.98 17.42
CA ALA A 188 1.87 -8.31 16.83
C ALA A 188 0.53 -8.68 16.18
N PHE A 189 0.57 -9.55 15.17
CA PHE A 189 -0.63 -10.19 14.66
C PHE A 189 -1.09 -11.24 15.66
N SER A 190 -2.25 -11.03 16.30
CA SER A 190 -2.85 -12.06 17.12
C SER A 190 -4.00 -12.73 16.37
N ALA A 191 -3.96 -14.06 16.30
CA ALA A 191 -5.05 -14.87 15.75
C ALA A 191 -6.35 -14.71 16.56
N SER A 192 -6.30 -14.21 17.80
CA SER A 192 -7.51 -13.85 18.56
C SER A 192 -7.99 -12.43 18.27
N SER A 193 -7.10 -11.52 17.86
CA SER A 193 -7.45 -10.13 17.54
C SER A 193 -7.82 -9.90 16.07
N LEU A 194 -7.41 -10.79 15.17
CA LEU A 194 -7.74 -10.77 13.75
C LEU A 194 -8.19 -12.17 13.33
N CYS A 195 -9.50 -12.38 13.27
CA CYS A 195 -10.09 -13.65 12.83
C CYS A 195 -11.49 -13.43 12.27
N ASN A 196 -12.05 -14.46 11.63
CA ASN A 196 -13.38 -14.39 11.03
C ASN A 196 -14.50 -14.00 12.00
N LYS A 197 -14.35 -14.35 13.30
CA LYS A 197 -15.35 -14.02 14.33
C LYS A 197 -15.50 -12.51 14.56
N ASN A 198 -14.43 -11.73 14.38
CA ASN A 198 -14.43 -10.30 14.67
C ASN A 198 -14.30 -9.40 13.43
N ILE A 199 -14.19 -9.98 12.24
CA ILE A 199 -13.95 -9.23 11.00
C ILE A 199 -15.04 -8.21 10.69
N LYS A 200 -16.31 -8.55 10.96
CA LYS A 200 -17.45 -7.63 10.82
C LYS A 200 -17.33 -6.45 11.78
N ALA A 201 -16.91 -6.69 13.01
CA ALA A 201 -16.69 -5.64 14.01
C ALA A 201 -15.52 -4.73 13.62
N ILE A 202 -14.43 -5.30 13.09
CA ILE A 202 -13.29 -4.52 12.57
C ILE A 202 -13.73 -3.64 11.40
N ARG A 203 -14.49 -4.19 10.45
CA ARG A 203 -15.03 -3.44 9.31
C ARG A 203 -15.90 -2.27 9.76
N SER A 204 -16.83 -2.52 10.69
CA SER A 204 -17.66 -1.46 11.28
C SER A 204 -16.83 -0.42 12.03
N ARG A 205 -15.78 -0.84 12.74
CA ARG A 205 -14.86 0.08 13.43
C ARG A 205 -14.19 1.02 12.44
N TYR A 206 -13.61 0.51 11.36
CA TYR A 206 -13.01 1.37 10.33
C TYR A 206 -14.01 2.35 9.73
N ALA A 207 -15.24 1.93 9.44
CA ALA A 207 -16.27 2.83 8.94
C ALA A 207 -16.60 3.95 9.95
N CYS A 208 -16.76 3.60 11.23
CA CYS A 208 -16.99 4.57 12.30
C CYS A 208 -15.82 5.54 12.46
N ASP A 209 -14.59 5.03 12.44
CA ASP A 209 -13.39 5.82 12.65
C ASP A 209 -13.14 6.78 11.48
N ILE A 210 -13.34 6.33 10.23
CA ILE A 210 -13.32 7.21 9.05
C ILE A 210 -14.34 8.34 9.24
N PHE A 211 -15.59 8.02 9.56
CA PHE A 211 -16.65 9.02 9.74
C PHE A 211 -16.31 10.04 10.84
N LYS A 212 -15.73 9.58 11.95
CA LYS A 212 -15.43 10.42 13.12
C LYS A 212 -14.16 11.26 12.96
N GLU A 213 -13.11 10.70 12.37
CA GLU A 213 -11.77 11.28 12.41
C GLU A 213 -11.43 12.07 11.14
N THR A 214 -11.97 11.71 9.97
CA THR A 214 -11.61 12.39 8.70
C THR A 214 -12.55 13.54 8.35
N ASP A 215 -13.38 13.99 9.31
CA ASP A 215 -14.41 15.03 9.14
C ASP A 215 -15.27 14.86 7.86
N CYS A 216 -15.57 13.61 7.50
CA CYS A 216 -16.32 13.25 6.29
C CYS A 216 -17.82 13.59 6.46
N LYS A 217 -18.13 14.88 6.61
CA LYS A 217 -19.48 15.41 6.90
C LYS A 217 -20.37 15.58 5.66
N GLY A 218 -19.87 15.20 4.49
CA GLY A 218 -20.53 15.43 3.20
C GLY A 218 -20.56 16.92 2.82
N PRO A 219 -21.12 17.26 1.65
CA PRO A 219 -21.26 18.64 1.20
C PRO A 219 -22.13 19.46 2.17
N ARG A 220 -21.87 20.78 2.26
CA ARG A 220 -22.64 21.72 3.09
C ARG A 220 -24.12 21.78 2.70
N ILE A 221 -24.41 21.59 1.41
CA ILE A 221 -25.77 21.48 0.88
C ILE A 221 -25.99 20.01 0.57
N ARG A 222 -27.09 19.49 1.10
CA ARG A 222 -27.48 18.08 1.07
C ARG A 222 -28.76 17.98 0.26
N ASP A 223 -28.63 17.80 -1.05
CA ASP A 223 -29.76 17.47 -1.92
C ASP A 223 -29.72 15.95 -2.18
N TRP A 224 -30.49 15.20 -1.38
CA TRP A 224 -30.50 13.73 -1.37
C TRP A 224 -31.87 13.15 -1.68
N ASP A 225 -32.84 13.99 -2.06
CA ASP A 225 -34.18 13.50 -2.37
C ASP A 225 -34.11 12.50 -3.53
N GLY A 226 -34.55 11.25 -3.28
CA GLY A 226 -34.63 10.20 -4.29
C GLY A 226 -33.29 9.56 -4.69
N ILE A 227 -32.21 9.81 -3.94
CA ILE A 227 -30.90 9.20 -4.23
C ILE A 227 -30.78 7.78 -3.67
N ASP A 228 -31.37 7.49 -2.51
CA ASP A 228 -31.45 6.11 -2.02
C ASP A 228 -32.70 5.44 -2.64
N PRO A 229 -32.51 4.43 -3.52
CA PRO A 229 -33.64 3.69 -4.12
C PRO A 229 -34.50 2.95 -3.08
N PHE A 230 -34.07 2.90 -1.82
CA PHE A 230 -34.80 2.31 -0.69
C PHE A 230 -35.47 3.35 0.23
N ASP A 231 -35.43 4.65 -0.09
CA ASP A 231 -36.06 5.73 0.71
C ASP A 231 -37.61 5.72 0.68
N GLY A 232 -38.23 4.69 0.08
CA GLY A 232 -39.65 4.40 0.24
C GLY A 232 -40.61 5.39 -0.44
N ARG A 233 -40.11 6.26 -1.32
CA ARG A 233 -40.97 7.13 -2.17
C ARG A 233 -41.11 6.52 -3.56
N SER A 234 -42.08 5.60 -3.69
CA SER A 234 -42.68 5.17 -4.97
C SER A 234 -43.99 5.91 -5.21
#